data_AF-A0A7J3PMF6-F1
#
_entry.id   AF-A0A7J3PMF6-F1
#
_cell.length_a   1.000
_cell.length_b   1.000
_cell.length_c   1.000
_cell.angle_alpha   90.00
_cell.angle_beta   90.00
_cell.angle_gamma   90.00
#
_symmetry.space_group_name_H-M   'P 1'
#
loop_
_entity.id
_entity.type
_entity.pdbx_description
1 polymer ?
#
loop_
_entity_poly.entity_id
_entity_poly.type
_entity_poly.pdbx_seq_one_letter_code
_entity_poly.pdbx_strand_id
1 'polypeptide(L)' 'DLSFSLQALSIEYISRNADRLEKKVYDVPEEIDKAVAKAKLRSMGIEIEELTDRQVKYLQDWRLGT' A
#
# COMPACT_ATOMS: atom_id res chain seq x y z
N ASP A 1 6.23 -0.20 15.52
CA ASP A 1 6.87 1.05 15.10
C ASP A 1 6.73 1.14 13.59
N LEU A 2 6.17 2.23 13.04
CA LEU A 2 5.90 2.36 11.60
C LEU A 2 7.19 2.48 10.79
N SER A 3 8.16 3.24 11.28
CA SER A 3 9.40 3.55 10.56
C SER A 3 10.27 2.31 10.42
N PHE A 4 10.43 1.52 11.49
CA PHE A 4 11.22 0.28 11.41
C PHE A 4 10.58 -0.76 10.47
N SER A 5 9.26 -0.87 10.43
CA SER A 5 8.58 -1.77 9.50
C SER A 5 8.79 -1.37 8.05
N LEU A 6 8.70 -0.07 7.73
CA LEU A 6 8.99 0.44 6.38
C LEU A 6 10.44 0.17 5.99
N GLN A 7 11.39 0.43 6.88
CA GLN A 7 12.83 0.20 6.63
C GLN A 7 13.13 -1.27 6.38
N ALA A 8 12.61 -2.18 7.23
CA ALA A 8 12.85 -3.62 7.11
C ALA A 8 12.33 -4.17 5.76
N LEU A 9 11.10 -3.82 5.40
CA LEU A 9 10.50 -4.26 4.13
C LEU A 9 11.16 -3.60 2.92
N SER A 10 11.62 -2.35 3.03
CA SER A 10 12.39 -1.69 1.97
C SER A 10 13.74 -2.38 1.74
N ILE A 11 14.43 -2.80 2.81
CA ILE A 11 15.67 -3.58 2.69
C ILE A 11 15.41 -4.94 2.02
N GLU A 12 14.32 -5.62 2.39
CA GLU A 12 13.91 -6.86 1.72
C GLU A 12 13.62 -6.63 0.23
N TYR A 13 12.89 -5.58 -0.11
CA TYR A 13 12.60 -5.22 -1.49
C TYR A 13 13.87 -4.97 -2.31
N ILE A 14 14.82 -4.21 -1.75
CA ILE A 14 16.12 -3.96 -2.39
C ILE A 14 16.86 -5.29 -2.60
N SER A 15 16.93 -6.14 -1.58
CA SER A 15 17.62 -7.44 -1.66
C SER A 15 17.03 -8.33 -2.76
N ARG A 16 15.71 -8.36 -2.89
CA ARG A 16 15.00 -9.20 -3.88
C ARG A 16 15.02 -8.65 -5.31
N ASN A 17 15.23 -7.34 -5.49
CA ASN A 17 15.14 -6.66 -6.78
C ASN A 17 16.45 -5.95 -7.18
N ALA A 18 17.56 -6.26 -6.51
CA ALA A 18 18.82 -5.54 -6.65
C ALA A 18 19.33 -5.46 -8.10
N ASP A 19 19.08 -6.50 -8.90
CA ASP A 19 19.44 -6.60 -10.33
C ASP A 19 18.64 -5.64 -11.23
N ARG A 20 17.47 -5.20 -10.77
CA ARG A 20 16.55 -4.32 -11.52
C ARG A 20 16.62 -2.86 -11.07
N LEU A 21 17.34 -2.58 -9.99
CA LEU A 21 17.44 -1.24 -9.41
C LEU A 21 18.69 -0.52 -9.91
N GLU A 22 18.49 0.66 -10.47
CA GLU A 22 19.55 1.63 -10.77
C GLU A 22 20.01 2.38 -9.52
N LYS A 23 21.19 3.02 -9.60
CA LYS A 23 21.74 3.88 -8.53
C LYS A 23 21.02 5.23 -8.47
N LYS A 24 19.80 5.22 -7.94
CA LYS A 24 19.00 6.42 -7.69
C LYS A 24 18.19 6.26 -6.40
N VAL A 25 17.59 7.36 -5.96
CA VAL A 25 16.65 7.34 -4.84
C VAL A 25 15.30 6.88 -5.37
N TYR A 26 14.69 5.94 -4.65
CA TYR A 26 13.34 5.46 -4.91
C TYR A 26 12.45 5.80 -3.73
N ASP A 27 11.19 6.12 -4.02
CA ASP A 27 10.15 6.09 -3.01
C ASP A 27 9.91 4.64 -2.56
N VAL A 28 9.37 4.48 -1.35
CA VAL A 28 8.94 3.16 -0.87
C VAL A 28 7.81 2.67 -1.78
N PRO A 29 7.88 1.43 -2.30
CA PRO A 29 6.78 0.85 -3.07
C PRO A 29 5.45 0.95 -2.33
N GLU A 30 4.39 1.37 -3.04
CA GLU A 30 3.06 1.60 -2.48
C GLU A 30 2.50 0.34 -1.77
N GLU A 31 2.84 -0.83 -2.28
CA GLU A 31 2.47 -2.12 -1.69
C GLU A 31 3.02 -2.30 -0.28
N ILE A 32 4.26 -1.88 -0.04
CA ILE A 32 4.92 -1.94 1.28
C ILE A 32 4.26 -0.95 2.22
N ASP A 33 4.06 0.29 1.77
CA ASP A 33 3.42 1.33 2.57
C ASP A 33 2.01 0.92 3.02
N LYS A 34 1.19 0.42 2.08
CA LYS A 34 -0.14 -0.13 2.38
C LYS A 34 -0.08 -1.32 3.31
N ALA A 35 0.89 -2.22 3.16
CA ALA A 35 1.02 -3.39 4.04
C ALA A 35 1.32 -2.97 5.49
N VAL A 36 2.23 -2.01 5.68
CA VAL A 36 2.58 -1.46 7.01
C VAL A 36 1.38 -0.72 7.61
N ALA A 37 0.69 0.13 6.84
CA ALA A 37 -0.50 0.83 7.29
C ALA A 37 -1.60 -0.13 7.73
N LYS A 38 -1.91 -1.15 6.92
CA LYS A 38 -2.88 -2.20 7.26
C LYS A 38 -2.49 -2.96 8.53
N ALA A 39 -1.22 -3.32 8.68
CA ALA A 39 -0.74 -4.01 9.88
C ALA A 39 -0.90 -3.14 11.14
N LYS A 40 -0.61 -1.83 11.04
CA LYS A 40 -0.79 -0.88 12.14
C LYS A 40 -2.26 -0.74 12.54
N LEU A 41 -3.16 -0.55 11.57
CA LEU A 41 -4.59 -0.43 11.83
C LEU A 41 -5.14 -1.70 12.50
N ARG A 42 -4.78 -2.88 12.00
CA ARG A 42 -5.14 -4.17 12.64
C ARG A 42 -4.63 -4.28 14.08
N SER A 43 -3.40 -3.85 14.35
CA SER A 43 -2.85 -3.86 15.72
C SER A 43 -3.60 -2.94 16.68
N MET A 44 -4.34 -1.96 16.15
CA MET A 44 -5.20 -1.03 16.90
C MET A 44 -6.65 -1.51 16.97
N GLY A 45 -6.97 -2.68 16.42
CA GLY A 45 -8.35 -3.18 16.33
C GLY A 45 -9.21 -2.41 15.33
N ILE A 46 -8.60 -1.71 14.37
CA ILE A 46 -9.30 -0.96 13.33
C ILE A 46 -9.36 -1.83 12.05
N GLU A 47 -10.58 -2.08 11.58
CA GLU A 47 -10.84 -2.76 10.32
C GLU A 47 -11.13 -1.74 9.21
N ILE A 48 -10.65 -2.03 8.00
CA ILE A 48 -10.96 -1.22 6.81
C ILE A 48 -12.11 -1.93 6.10
N GLU A 49 -13.22 -1.21 5.87
CA GLU A 49 -14.34 -1.72 5.10
C GLU A 49 -13.95 -1.89 3.63
N GLU A 50 -14.44 -2.97 3.02
CA GLU A 50 -14.31 -3.19 1.57
C GLU A 50 -15.52 -2.60 0.84
N LEU A 51 -15.27 -1.99 -0.32
CA LEU A 51 -16.34 -1.46 -1.15
C LEU A 51 -17.22 -2.60 -1.65
N THR A 52 -18.53 -2.44 -1.50
CA THR A 52 -19.51 -3.31 -2.14
C THR A 52 -19.43 -3.20 -3.66
N ASP A 53 -19.82 -4.25 -4.39
CA ASP A 53 -19.87 -4.25 -5.86
C ASP A 53 -20.66 -3.06 -6.41
N ARG A 54 -21.73 -2.67 -5.72
CA ARG A 54 -22.54 -1.50 -6.07
C ARG A 54 -21.74 -0.20 -5.95
N GLN A 55 -20.97 -0.02 -4.87
CA GLN A 55 -20.12 1.15 -4.68
C GLN A 55 -18.97 1.20 -5.70
N VAL A 56 -18.35 0.05 -5.99
CA VAL A 56 -17.32 -0.04 -7.04
C VAL A 56 -17.89 0.35 -8.39
N LYS A 57 -19.05 -0.21 -8.77
CA LYS A 57 -19.73 0.13 -10.02
C LYS A 57 -20.08 1.61 -10.08
N TYR A 58 -20.61 2.18 -9.00
CA TYR A 58 -20.91 3.61 -8.92
C TYR A 58 -19.67 4.49 -9.16
N LEU A 59 -18.52 4.14 -8.58
CA LEU A 59 -17.27 4.89 -8.77
C LEU A 59 -16.71 4.78 -10.20
N GLN A 60 -16.95 3.67 -10.89
CA GLN A 60 -16.51 3.44 -12.28
C GLN A 60 -17.42 4.13 -13.30
N ASP A 61 -18.72 4.27 -13.01
CA ASP A 61 -19.71 4.92 -13.87
C ASP A 61 -19.67 6.45 -13.74
N TRP A 62 -18.56 7.08 -14.17
CA TRP A 62 -18.42 8.54 -14.34
C TRP A 62 -19.39 9.17 -15.37
N ARG A 63 -20.39 8.43 -15.87
CA ARG A 63 -21.47 8.94 -16.75
C ARG A 63 -22.70 9.44 -15.99
N LEU A 64 -22.75 9.26 -14.68
CA LEU A 64 -23.76 9.90 -13.81
C LEU A 64 -23.15 11.12 -13.12
N GLY A 65 -22.55 12.02 -13.92
CA GLY A 65 -22.30 13.38 -13.48
C GLY A 65 -23.63 14.13 -13.40
N THR A 66 -23.96 14.63 -12.21
CA THR A 66 -24.75 15.85 -12.07
C THR A 66 -23.81 17.03 -11.99
#